data_AF-A0A392TE47-F1
#
_entry.id   AF-A0A392TE47-F1
#
_cell.length_a   1.000
_cell.length_b   1.000
_cell.length_c   1.000
_cell.angle_alpha   90.00
_cell.angle_beta   90.00
_cell.angle_gamma   90.00
#
_symmetry.space_group_name_H-M   'P 1'
#
loop_
_entity.id
_entity.type
_entity.pdbx_description
1 polymer ?
#
loop_
_entity_poly.entity_id
_entity_poly.type
_entity_poly.pdbx_seq_one_letter_code
_entity_poly.pdbx_strand_id
1 'polypeptide(L)'
;NRPPLLDGSNYDYWKSRMVAFLKSIDSKIWEVVVKGWDHPVVTDKDGNSTGELKSEEEWSKEEDDLSLGNSKALNPLFNGVDKNMFRLIKK
;
A
#
# COMPACT_ATOMS: atom_id res chain seq x y z
N ASN A 1 16.45 -9.92 2.19
CA ASN A 1 16.00 -9.10 3.33
C ASN A 1 14.57 -9.45 3.69
N ARG A 2 14.30 -9.81 4.96
CA ARG A 2 12.95 -10.13 5.47
C ARG A 2 12.34 -8.87 6.12
N PRO A 3 11.04 -8.58 5.93
CA PRO A 3 10.38 -7.49 6.65
C PRO A 3 10.45 -7.68 8.17
N PRO A 4 10.51 -6.60 8.97
CA PRO A 4 10.44 -6.69 10.42
C PRO A 4 9.09 -7.25 10.85
N LEU A 5 9.08 -8.10 11.88
CA LEU A 5 7.87 -8.73 12.41
C LEU A 5 7.29 -7.91 13.57
N LEU A 6 6.00 -7.58 13.51
CA LEU A 6 5.23 -7.03 14.61
C LEU A 6 4.65 -8.18 15.42
N ASP A 7 5.18 -8.43 16.61
CA ASP A 7 4.81 -9.54 17.50
C ASP A 7 3.97 -9.11 18.71
N GLY A 8 3.54 -7.84 18.73
CA GLY A 8 2.81 -7.23 19.85
C GLY A 8 3.70 -6.46 20.82
N SER A 9 5.03 -6.49 20.63
CA SER A 9 5.96 -5.63 21.34
C SER A 9 6.35 -4.40 20.51
N ASN A 10 6.51 -3.26 21.18
CA ASN A 10 7.14 -2.03 20.68
C ASN A 10 6.76 -1.66 19.23
N TYR A 11 5.49 -1.28 19.03
CA TYR A 11 4.96 -0.86 17.73
C TYR A 11 5.78 0.26 17.08
N ASP A 12 6.25 1.25 17.85
CA ASP A 12 7.01 2.37 17.32
C ASP A 12 8.34 1.92 16.72
N TYR A 13 9.05 1.00 17.38
CA TYR A 13 10.26 0.40 16.84
C TYR A 13 9.98 -0.39 15.55
N TRP A 14 8.94 -1.23 15.55
CA TRP A 14 8.54 -1.96 14.35
C TRP A 14 8.21 -1.01 13.20
N LYS A 15 7.43 0.04 13.47
CA LYS A 15 7.02 1.05 12.49
C LYS A 15 8.24 1.72 11.87
N SER A 16 9.20 2.20 12.68
CA SER A 16 10.43 2.79 12.17
C SER A 16 11.23 1.82 11.28
N ARG A 17 11.32 0.54 11.67
CA ARG A 17 12.00 -0.49 10.87
C ARG A 17 11.25 -0.80 9.57
N MET A 18 9.92 -0.85 9.59
CA MET A 18 9.10 -1.12 8.41
C MET A 18 9.20 0.04 7.41
N VAL A 19 9.17 1.28 7.89
CA VAL A 19 9.40 2.48 7.06
C VAL A 19 10.76 2.41 6.37
N ALA A 20 11.82 2.12 7.12
CA ALA A 20 13.17 2.01 6.58
C ALA A 20 13.26 0.85 5.55
N PHE A 21 12.62 -0.28 5.82
CA PHE A 21 12.57 -1.43 4.93
C PHE A 21 11.87 -1.09 3.61
N LEU A 22 10.68 -0.49 3.64
CA LEU A 22 9.93 -0.09 2.44
C LEU A 22 10.72 0.93 1.60
N LYS A 23 11.31 1.94 2.26
CA LYS A 23 12.18 2.93 1.59
C LYS A 23 13.42 2.31 0.96
N SER A 24 13.95 1.22 1.53
CA SER A 24 15.09 0.49 0.95
C SER A 24 14.73 -0.34 -0.28
N ILE A 25 13.44 -0.66 -0.47
CA ILE A 25 12.95 -1.31 -1.69
C ILE A 25 12.80 -0.27 -2.79
N ASP A 26 12.05 0.79 -2.51
CA ASP A 26 11.88 1.95 -3.38
C ASP A 26 11.27 3.09 -2.55
N SER A 27 11.86 4.28 -2.59
CA SER A 27 11.32 5.43 -1.87
C SER A 27 9.91 5.81 -2.34
N LYS A 28 9.57 5.53 -3.60
CA LYS A 28 8.24 5.77 -4.16
C LYS A 28 7.16 4.87 -3.54
N ILE A 29 7.51 3.64 -3.14
CA ILE A 29 6.56 2.74 -2.47
C ILE A 29 6.09 3.34 -1.15
N TRP A 30 7.01 3.92 -0.36
CA TRP A 30 6.64 4.58 0.89
C TRP A 30 5.70 5.76 0.67
N GLU A 31 5.88 6.53 -0.41
CA GLU A 31 4.97 7.62 -0.75
C GLU A 31 3.55 7.12 -1.04
N VAL A 32 3.41 5.99 -1.75
CA VAL A 32 2.11 5.36 -2.01
C VAL A 32 1.45 4.91 -0.71
N VAL A 33 2.20 4.32 0.22
CA VAL A 33 1.68 3.93 1.55
C VAL A 33 1.19 5.13 2.34
N VAL A 34 1.90 6.26 2.29
CA VAL A 34 1.52 7.48 3.03
C VAL A 34 0.32 8.18 2.40
N LYS A 35 0.28 8.27 1.07
CA LYS A 35 -0.83 8.90 0.34
C LYS A 35 -2.09 8.04 0.34
N GLY A 36 -1.93 6.73 0.52
CA GLY A 36 -2.98 5.77 0.23
C GLY A 36 -3.05 5.49 -1.27
N TRP A 37 -3.63 4.35 -1.61
CA TRP A 37 -4.00 4.02 -2.97
C TRP A 37 -5.49 3.75 -3.00
N ASP A 38 -6.17 4.46 -3.89
CA ASP A 38 -7.56 4.23 -4.24
C ASP A 38 -7.63 3.70 -5.67
N HIS A 39 -8.58 2.80 -5.91
CA HIS A 39 -8.77 2.25 -7.23
C HIS A 39 -9.19 3.37 -8.21
N PRO A 40 -8.57 3.47 -9.40
CA PRO A 40 -9.01 4.38 -10.44
C PRO A 40 -10.50 4.26 -10.76
N VAL A 41 -11.15 5.40 -10.94
CA VAL A 41 -12.58 5.50 -11.27
C VAL A 41 -12.75 6.13 -12.65
N VAL A 42 -13.81 5.73 -13.35
CA VAL A 42 -14.18 6.35 -14.62
C VAL A 42 -14.63 7.79 -14.34
N THR A 43 -14.22 8.71 -15.21
CA THR A 43 -14.65 10.10 -15.18
C THR A 43 -15.53 10.41 -16.37
N ASP A 44 -16.57 11.21 -16.16
CA ASP A 44 -17.41 11.70 -17.23
C ASP A 44 -16.67 12.73 -18.12
N LYS A 45 -17.36 13.24 -19.15
CA LYS A 45 -16.80 14.22 -20.08
C LYS A 45 -16.46 15.56 -19.43
N ASP A 46 -17.05 15.85 -18.28
CA ASP A 46 -16.85 17.06 -17.50
C ASP A 46 -15.79 16.86 -16.40
N GLY A 47 -15.21 15.65 -16.30
CA GLY A 47 -14.15 15.31 -15.36
C GLY A 47 -14.64 14.85 -13.98
N ASN A 48 -15.95 14.65 -13.79
CA ASN A 48 -16.49 14.16 -12.52
C ASN A 48 -16.37 12.65 -12.41
N SER A 49 -16.10 12.14 -11.21
CA SER A 49 -16.12 10.69 -10.97
C SER A 49 -17.53 10.13 -11.13
N THR A 50 -17.66 9.05 -11.90
CA THR A 50 -18.93 8.32 -12.05
C THR A 50 -19.17 7.33 -10.91
N GLY A 51 -18.17 7.08 -10.06
CA GLY A 51 -18.18 6.03 -9.03
C GLY A 51 -17.97 4.61 -9.58
N GLU A 52 -17.90 4.43 -10.89
CA GLU A 52 -17.59 3.15 -11.53
C GLU A 52 -16.07 2.93 -11.54
N LEU A 53 -15.63 1.73 -11.19
CA LEU A 53 -14.20 1.37 -11.24
C LEU A 53 -13.75 1.24 -12.70
N LYS A 54 -12.61 1.86 -13.01
CA LYS A 54 -11.99 1.85 -14.34
C LYS A 54 -11.28 0.51 -14.58
N SER A 55 -11.39 -0.08 -15.78
CA SER A 55 -10.65 -1.31 -16.11
C SER A 55 -9.13 -1.08 -16.05
N GLU A 56 -8.35 -2.09 -15.65
CA GLU A 56 -6.87 -2.01 -15.63
C GLU A 56 -6.30 -1.67 -17.02
N GLU A 57 -6.98 -2.08 -18.09
CA GLU A 57 -6.59 -1.80 -19.48
C GLU A 57 -6.69 -0.31 -19.84
N GLU A 58 -7.50 0.44 -19.11
CA GLU A 58 -7.76 1.87 -19.32
C GLU A 58 -6.94 2.75 -18.36
N TRP A 59 -6.16 2.14 -17.47
CA TRP A 59 -5.34 2.89 -16.53
C TRP A 59 -4.27 3.69 -17.27
N SER A 60 -4.12 4.93 -16.85
CA SER A 60 -2.95 5.74 -17.19
C SER A 60 -1.69 5.11 -16.60
N LYS A 61 -0.53 5.50 -17.13
CA LYS A 61 0.76 5.05 -16.62
C LYS A 61 0.94 5.41 -15.14
N GLU A 62 0.46 6.59 -14.75
CA GLU A 62 0.53 7.06 -13.38
C GLU A 62 -0.34 6.22 -12.44
N GLU A 63 -1.56 5.84 -12.87
CA GLU A 63 -2.45 4.96 -12.11
C GLU A 63 -1.86 3.56 -11.95
N ASP A 64 -1.26 3.01 -13.01
CA ASP A 64 -0.58 1.72 -13.00
C ASP A 64 0.66 1.73 -12.08
N ASP A 65 1.51 2.76 -12.17
CA ASP A 65 2.68 2.93 -11.31
C ASP A 65 2.29 3.01 -9.81
N LEU A 66 1.17 3.69 -9.50
CA LEU A 66 0.63 3.77 -8.15
C LEU A 66 0.09 2.42 -7.66
N SER A 67 -0.64 1.70 -8.52
CA SER A 67 -1.15 0.35 -8.20
C SER A 67 -0.01 -0.65 -7.95
N LEU A 68 1.03 -0.59 -8.78
CA LEU A 68 2.24 -1.40 -8.61
C LEU A 68 2.97 -1.07 -7.30
N GLY A 69 3.09 0.23 -6.97
CA GLY A 69 3.66 0.68 -5.71
C GLY A 69 2.88 0.14 -4.50
N ASN A 70 1.55 0.21 -4.54
CA ASN A 70 0.66 -0.33 -3.50
C ASN A 70 0.86 -1.84 -3.35
N SER A 71 0.80 -2.59 -4.44
CA SER A 71 1.00 -4.05 -4.44
C SER A 71 2.34 -4.46 -3.85
N LYS A 72 3.41 -3.72 -4.18
CA LYS A 72 4.75 -3.95 -3.60
C LYS A 72 4.84 -3.60 -2.11
N ALA A 73 4.06 -2.62 -1.62
CA ALA A 73 3.99 -2.28 -0.20
C ALA A 73 3.23 -3.32 0.63
N LEU A 74 2.15 -3.87 0.07
CA LEU A 74 1.28 -4.81 0.77
C LEU A 74 2.03 -6.07 1.18
N ASN A 75 2.91 -6.60 0.33
CA ASN A 75 3.63 -7.84 0.62
C ASN A 75 4.50 -7.76 1.91
N PRO A 76 5.39 -6.76 2.09
CA PRO A 76 6.09 -6.54 3.36
C PRO A 76 5.18 -6.26 4.55
N LEU A 77 4.09 -5.51 4.36
CA LEU A 77 3.17 -5.17 5.45
C LEU A 77 2.43 -6.41 5.96
N PHE A 78 1.93 -7.27 5.06
CA PHE A 78 1.26 -8.52 5.44
C PHE A 78 2.22 -9.54 6.05
N ASN A 79 3.42 -9.68 5.50
CA ASN A 79 4.42 -10.62 6.02
C ASN A 79 5.18 -10.09 7.25
N GLY A 80 5.07 -8.79 7.53
CA GLY A 80 5.70 -8.12 8.65
C GLY A 80 4.82 -8.05 9.90
N VAL A 81 3.66 -8.70 9.91
CA VAL A 81 2.75 -8.72 11.06
C VAL A 81 2.55 -10.17 11.51
N ASP A 82 2.75 -10.44 12.80
CA ASP A 82 2.47 -11.77 13.37
C ASP A 82 0.99 -12.12 13.22
N LYS A 83 0.69 -13.41 13.02
CA LYS A 83 -0.68 -13.90 12.81
C LYS A 83 -1.62 -13.48 13.96
N ASN A 84 -1.13 -13.45 15.19
CA ASN A 84 -1.92 -13.06 16.36
C ASN A 84 -2.23 -11.56 16.37
N MET A 85 -1.32 -10.74 15.85
CA MET A 85 -1.48 -9.29 15.68
C MET A 85 -2.37 -8.95 14.49
N PHE A 86 -2.28 -9.71 13.40
CA PHE A 86 -3.10 -9.49 12.20
C PHE A 86 -4.60 -9.54 12.49
N ARG A 87 -5.02 -10.38 13.45
CA ARG A 87 -6.41 -10.47 13.92
C ARG A 87 -6.95 -9.15 14.50
N LEU A 88 -6.07 -8.25 14.97
CA LEU A 88 -6.47 -6.95 15.50
C LEU A 88 -6.68 -5.89 14.40
N ILE A 89 -6.12 -6.12 13.21
CA ILE A 89 -6.17 -5.21 12.06
C ILE A 89 -7.37 -5.55 11.17
N LYS A 90 -7.67 -6.84 11.02
CA LYS A 90 -8.82 -7.34 10.26
C LYS A 90 -10.08 -7.26 11.14
N LYS A 91 -10.74 -6.09 11.15
CA LYS A 91 -12.10 -5.94 11.66
C LYS A 91 -13.09 -6.02 10.51
#